data_AF-A0A1T5AQ41-F1
#
_entry.id   AF-A0A1T5AQ41-F1
#
_cell.length_a   1.000
_cell.length_b   1.000
_cell.length_c   1.000
_cell.angle_alpha   90.00
_cell.angle_beta   90.00
_cell.angle_gamma   90.00
#
_symmetry.space_group_name_H-M   'P 1'
#
loop_
_entity.id
_entity.type
_entity.pdbx_description
1 polymer ?
#
loop_
_entity_poly.entity_id
_entity_poly.type
_entity_poly.pdbx_seq_one_letter_code
_entity_poly.pdbx_strand_id
1 'polypeptide(L)'
;MYVMEMNLEDIIAEKDEKDQRLLMAEFRNLGGYETLGEFFEDLEEMSEKNDPKAIRLYRFAEWLSHESLFYSLVNLLEDLKSSVHTEYAIKAITKIPNEPKALCEAVSKVLDSVQRFQEPGVLYQAVALLHRMEMVDSSVRACLRTRRRITLDENVLREVSNRMENLAKYEEDFHKNSDVRADFASKDKFIEFANEFINFKNTL
;
A
#
# COMPACT_ATOMS: atom_id res chain seq x y z
N MET A 1 -14.53 18.13 3.70
CA MET A 1 -13.56 17.90 2.61
C MET A 1 -12.70 19.16 2.49
N TYR A 2 -11.73 19.32 3.40
CA TYR A 2 -10.80 20.48 3.50
C TYR A 2 -9.33 20.05 3.36
N VAL A 3 -9.13 18.80 2.93
CA VAL A 3 -7.85 18.08 3.04
C VAL A 3 -6.90 18.39 1.87
N MET A 4 -7.45 18.84 0.75
CA MET A 4 -6.71 19.14 -0.48
C MET A 4 -5.93 20.46 -0.41
N GLU A 5 -6.29 21.37 0.51
CA GLU A 5 -5.64 22.69 0.66
C GLU A 5 -4.51 22.69 1.70
N MET A 6 -4.20 21.53 2.30
CA MET A 6 -3.11 21.45 3.29
C MET A 6 -1.77 21.71 2.61
N ASN A 7 -0.98 22.64 3.17
CA ASN A 7 0.34 22.94 2.67
C ASN A 7 1.28 21.75 2.90
N LEU A 8 2.00 21.34 1.85
CA LEU A 8 2.91 20.19 1.92
C LEU A 8 4.13 20.45 2.81
N GLU A 9 4.65 21.68 2.82
CA GLU A 9 5.77 22.03 3.68
C GLU A 9 5.39 21.92 5.16
N ASP A 10 4.16 22.30 5.52
CA ASP A 10 3.64 22.15 6.88
C ASP A 10 3.54 20.66 7.28
N ILE A 11 3.01 19.81 6.39
CA ILE A 11 2.94 18.35 6.62
C ILE A 11 4.34 17.77 6.80
N ILE A 12 5.31 18.21 6.00
CA ILE A 12 6.69 17.75 6.11
C ILE A 12 7.29 18.23 7.43
N ALA A 13 7.03 19.46 7.86
CA ALA A 13 7.54 20.05 9.10
C ALA A 13 7.08 19.32 10.38
N GLU A 14 6.00 18.53 10.31
CA GLU A 14 5.54 17.68 11.42
C GLU A 14 6.37 16.39 11.60
N LYS A 15 7.25 16.06 10.64
CA LYS A 15 8.09 14.85 10.70
C LYS A 15 9.33 15.05 11.56
N ASP A 16 10.01 13.96 11.91
CA ASP A 16 11.30 14.04 12.59
C ASP A 16 12.37 14.67 11.68
N GLU A 17 13.34 15.37 12.26
CA GLU A 17 14.33 16.17 11.52
C GLU A 17 15.07 15.38 10.42
N LYS A 18 15.35 14.10 10.66
CA LYS A 18 15.98 13.21 9.67
C LYS A 18 15.08 13.01 8.44
N ASP A 19 13.80 12.76 8.67
CA ASP A 19 12.82 12.50 7.61
C ASP A 19 12.44 13.79 6.88
N GLN A 20 12.37 14.91 7.59
CA GLN A 20 12.16 16.24 7.00
C GLN A 20 13.18 16.55 5.91
N ARG A 21 14.48 16.33 6.17
CA ARG A 21 15.54 16.64 5.18
C ARG A 21 15.40 15.80 3.91
N LEU A 22 15.05 14.52 4.07
CA LEU A 22 14.86 13.61 2.94
C LEU A 22 13.59 13.97 2.15
N LEU A 23 12.48 14.22 2.85
CA LEU A 23 11.22 14.63 2.25
C LEU A 23 11.34 15.97 1.54
N MET A 24 11.98 16.98 2.13
CA MET A 24 12.16 18.29 1.50
C MET A 24 13.04 18.22 0.25
N ALA A 25 14.08 17.38 0.26
CA ALA A 25 14.91 17.17 -0.94
C ALA A 25 14.09 16.54 -2.07
N GLU A 26 13.28 15.53 -1.75
CA GLU A 26 12.44 14.87 -2.74
C GLU A 26 11.30 15.76 -3.23
N PHE A 27 10.63 16.46 -2.33
CA PHE A 27 9.58 17.45 -2.60
C PHE A 27 10.03 18.48 -3.64
N ARG A 28 11.24 19.05 -3.48
CA ARG A 28 11.82 19.98 -4.44
C ARG A 28 12.12 19.33 -5.79
N ASN A 29 12.59 18.08 -5.79
CA ASN A 29 12.87 17.35 -7.02
C ASN A 29 11.62 16.98 -7.82
N LEU A 30 10.47 16.90 -7.16
CA LEU A 30 9.18 16.60 -7.79
C LEU A 30 8.49 17.83 -8.38
N GLY A 31 8.98 19.03 -8.06
CA GLY A 31 8.45 20.30 -8.58
C GLY A 31 7.98 21.28 -7.50
N GLY A 32 7.95 20.85 -6.23
CA GLY A 32 7.59 21.73 -5.11
C GLY A 32 6.11 22.13 -5.08
N TYR A 33 5.20 21.15 -5.07
CA TYR A 33 3.75 21.36 -4.99
C TYR A 33 3.35 22.19 -3.77
N GLU A 34 2.47 23.17 -3.91
CA GLU A 34 2.07 24.01 -2.77
C GLU A 34 1.20 23.22 -1.79
N THR A 35 0.29 22.40 -2.33
CA THR A 35 -0.72 21.69 -1.55
C THR A 35 -0.70 20.18 -1.77
N LEU A 36 -1.24 19.45 -0.79
CA LEU A 36 -1.46 18.00 -0.92
C LEU A 36 -2.37 17.65 -2.11
N GLY A 37 -3.33 18.53 -2.43
CA GLY A 37 -4.21 18.38 -3.58
C GLY A 37 -3.46 18.42 -4.91
N GLU A 38 -2.61 19.42 -5.13
CA GLU A 38 -1.79 19.54 -6.34
C GLU A 38 -0.87 18.32 -6.54
N PHE A 39 -0.25 17.85 -5.46
CA PHE A 39 0.54 16.62 -5.49
C PHE A 39 -0.30 15.42 -5.92
N PHE A 40 -1.51 15.29 -5.37
CA PHE A 40 -2.37 14.16 -5.67
C PHE A 40 -2.92 14.20 -7.10
N GLU A 41 -3.24 15.38 -7.63
CA GLU A 41 -3.66 15.56 -9.03
C GLU A 41 -2.57 15.11 -10.01
N ASP A 42 -1.31 15.49 -9.80
CA ASP A 42 -0.20 15.02 -10.64
C ASP A 42 0.03 13.50 -10.45
N LEU A 43 -0.13 12.97 -9.23
CA LEU A 43 -0.07 11.53 -9.00
C LEU A 43 -1.16 10.78 -9.79
N GLU A 44 -2.40 11.24 -9.74
CA GLU A 44 -3.52 10.66 -10.47
C GLU A 44 -3.27 10.73 -11.98
N GLU A 45 -2.90 11.90 -12.51
CA GLU A 45 -2.60 12.10 -13.94
C GLU A 45 -1.48 11.18 -14.44
N MET A 46 -0.37 11.07 -13.70
CA MET A 46 0.74 10.18 -14.06
C MET A 46 0.34 8.71 -13.95
N SER A 47 -0.54 8.37 -13.00
CA SER A 47 -1.04 7.01 -12.83
C SER A 47 -1.94 6.58 -13.98
N GLU A 48 -2.84 7.46 -14.43
CA GLU A 48 -3.72 7.25 -15.57
C GLU A 48 -2.93 7.06 -16.87
N LYS A 49 -1.86 7.85 -17.05
CA LYS A 49 -0.96 7.77 -18.20
C LYS A 49 -0.02 6.56 -18.14
N ASN A 50 -0.01 5.81 -17.04
CA ASN A 50 0.95 4.76 -16.74
C ASN A 50 2.41 5.25 -16.89
N ASP A 51 2.66 6.49 -16.45
CA ASP A 51 3.96 7.14 -16.53
C ASP A 51 4.87 6.64 -15.40
N PRO A 52 6.15 6.27 -15.68
CA PRO A 52 7.10 5.87 -14.64
C PRO A 52 7.30 6.89 -13.51
N LYS A 53 7.02 8.18 -13.74
CA LYS A 53 7.03 9.23 -12.72
C LYS A 53 6.06 8.91 -11.56
N ALA A 54 4.94 8.23 -11.83
CA ALA A 54 3.98 7.83 -10.80
C ALA A 54 4.63 6.98 -9.70
N ILE A 55 5.57 6.09 -10.06
CA ILE A 55 6.31 5.26 -9.09
C ILE A 55 7.07 6.13 -8.08
N ARG A 56 7.67 7.24 -8.53
CA ARG A 56 8.38 8.18 -7.67
C ARG A 56 7.41 8.93 -6.75
N LEU A 57 6.26 9.34 -7.29
CA LEU A 57 5.20 10.01 -6.53
C LEU A 57 4.60 9.08 -5.46
N TYR A 58 4.36 7.80 -5.75
CA TYR A 58 3.91 6.83 -4.75
C TYR A 58 4.92 6.65 -3.61
N ARG A 59 6.24 6.62 -3.92
CA ARG A 59 7.27 6.55 -2.88
C ARG A 59 7.29 7.79 -2.01
N PHE A 60 7.10 8.97 -2.61
CA PHE A 60 6.97 10.20 -1.84
C PHE A 60 5.73 10.17 -0.93
N ALA A 61 4.58 9.69 -1.43
CA ALA A 61 3.38 9.48 -0.61
C ALA A 61 3.61 8.48 0.54
N GLU A 62 4.31 7.38 0.27
CA GLU A 62 4.72 6.38 1.28
C GLU A 62 5.48 7.04 2.43
N TRP A 63 6.49 7.86 2.11
CA TRP A 63 7.31 8.58 3.08
C TRP A 63 6.56 9.72 3.77
N LEU A 64 5.69 10.42 3.04
CA LEU A 64 4.87 11.47 3.62
C LEU A 64 3.93 10.90 4.70
N SER A 65 3.45 9.66 4.51
CA SER A 65 2.72 8.89 5.53
C SER A 65 1.67 9.72 6.26
N HIS A 66 0.80 10.38 5.49
CA HIS A 66 -0.24 11.26 6.01
C HIS A 66 -1.60 10.59 5.87
N GLU A 67 -2.46 10.71 6.88
CA GLU A 67 -3.75 10.01 6.94
C GLU A 67 -4.67 10.37 5.77
N SER A 68 -4.65 11.64 5.34
CA SER A 68 -5.36 12.13 4.16
C SER A 68 -5.08 11.35 2.88
N LEU A 69 -3.86 10.83 2.72
CA LEU A 69 -3.50 10.05 1.53
C LEU A 69 -4.22 8.70 1.50
N PHE A 70 -4.65 8.16 2.64
CA PHE A 70 -5.39 6.90 2.70
C PHE A 70 -6.60 6.92 1.77
N TYR A 71 -7.47 7.91 1.92
CA TYR A 71 -8.73 7.98 1.16
C TYR A 71 -8.46 8.17 -0.33
N SER A 72 -7.55 9.08 -0.67
CA SER A 72 -7.24 9.39 -2.08
C SER A 72 -6.59 8.20 -2.78
N LEU A 73 -5.61 7.54 -2.15
CA LEU A 73 -4.95 6.35 -2.71
C LEU A 73 -5.90 5.16 -2.80
N VAL A 74 -6.74 4.92 -1.79
CA VAL A 74 -7.74 3.84 -1.82
C VAL A 74 -8.74 4.04 -2.96
N ASN A 75 -9.18 5.27 -3.22
CA ASN A 75 -10.06 5.58 -4.34
C ASN A 75 -9.37 5.36 -5.68
N LEU A 76 -8.12 5.81 -5.82
CA LEU A 76 -7.34 5.66 -7.06
C LEU A 76 -7.21 4.20 -7.51
N LEU A 77 -7.20 3.22 -6.59
CA LEU A 77 -7.06 1.80 -6.92
C LEU A 77 -8.10 1.31 -7.94
N GLU A 78 -9.31 1.89 -7.95
CA GLU A 78 -10.38 1.48 -8.86
C GLU A 78 -10.05 1.79 -10.33
N ASP A 79 -9.26 2.85 -10.57
CA ASP A 79 -8.96 3.40 -11.89
C ASP A 79 -7.61 2.94 -12.45
N LEU A 80 -6.76 2.34 -11.61
CA LEU A 80 -5.46 1.82 -12.03
C LEU A 80 -5.59 0.67 -13.03
N LYS A 81 -4.76 0.77 -14.09
CA LYS A 81 -4.70 -0.19 -15.21
C LYS A 81 -3.41 -1.02 -15.23
N SER A 82 -2.48 -0.73 -14.32
CA SER A 82 -1.14 -1.32 -14.28
C SER A 82 -0.91 -2.01 -12.95
N SER A 83 -0.54 -3.30 -12.98
CA SER A 83 -0.25 -4.07 -11.77
C SER A 83 0.92 -3.47 -10.98
N VAL A 84 1.91 -2.92 -11.68
CA VAL A 84 3.04 -2.24 -11.05
C VAL A 84 2.58 -0.99 -10.31
N HIS A 85 1.76 -0.14 -10.94
CA HIS A 85 1.26 1.06 -10.28
C HIS A 85 0.35 0.70 -9.10
N THR A 86 -0.48 -0.34 -9.23
CA THR A 86 -1.30 -0.87 -8.14
C THR A 86 -0.45 -1.38 -6.97
N GLU A 87 0.64 -2.09 -7.22
CA GLU A 87 1.58 -2.51 -6.16
C GLU A 87 2.11 -1.30 -5.39
N TYR A 88 2.58 -0.27 -6.10
CA TYR A 88 3.12 0.94 -5.47
C TYR A 88 2.05 1.79 -4.77
N ALA A 89 0.86 1.89 -5.33
CA ALA A 89 -0.27 2.61 -4.72
C ALA A 89 -0.68 1.97 -3.40
N ILE A 90 -0.84 0.64 -3.37
CA ILE A 90 -1.18 -0.10 -2.14
C ILE A 90 -0.06 0.05 -1.11
N LYS A 91 1.21 -0.04 -1.53
CA LYS A 91 2.36 0.14 -0.66
C LYS A 91 2.41 1.55 -0.04
N ALA A 92 2.04 2.57 -0.81
CA ALA A 92 2.04 3.96 -0.35
C ALA A 92 0.99 4.26 0.73
N ILE A 93 -0.03 3.40 0.88
CA ILE A 93 -1.01 3.51 1.97
C ILE A 93 -0.35 3.05 3.27
N THR A 94 0.28 3.98 4.00
CA THR A 94 1.03 3.69 5.24
C THR A 94 0.28 4.10 6.50
N LYS A 95 -0.28 5.32 6.53
CA LYS A 95 -1.06 5.84 7.66
C LYS A 95 -2.53 5.46 7.51
N ILE A 96 -3.02 4.59 8.38
CA ILE A 96 -4.38 4.02 8.31
C ILE A 96 -5.28 4.73 9.34
N PRO A 97 -6.45 5.28 8.94
CA PRO A 97 -7.37 5.94 9.85
C PRO A 97 -8.08 4.91 10.75
N ASN A 98 -8.43 5.32 11.97
CA ASN A 98 -9.25 4.50 12.86
C ASN A 98 -10.75 4.72 12.59
N GLU A 99 -11.18 4.40 11.37
CA GLU A 99 -12.56 4.61 10.90
C GLU A 99 -13.12 3.32 10.29
N PRO A 100 -13.85 2.49 11.06
CA PRO A 100 -14.29 1.15 10.63
C PRO A 100 -15.00 1.11 9.28
N LYS A 101 -15.84 2.12 9.00
CA LYS A 101 -16.57 2.21 7.74
C LYS A 101 -15.62 2.41 6.54
N ALA A 102 -14.68 3.36 6.65
CA ALA A 102 -13.69 3.62 5.62
C ALA A 102 -12.79 2.40 5.41
N LEU A 103 -12.41 1.70 6.48
CA LEU A 103 -11.63 0.47 6.40
C LEU A 103 -12.38 -0.64 5.65
N CYS A 104 -13.66 -0.87 5.93
CA CYS A 104 -14.44 -1.88 5.22
C CYS A 104 -14.70 -1.54 3.73
N GLU A 105 -14.81 -0.24 3.40
CA GLU A 105 -14.84 0.21 2.00
C GLU A 105 -13.50 -0.09 1.32
N ALA A 106 -12.38 0.27 1.95
CA ALA A 106 -11.04 0.00 1.44
C ALA A 106 -10.75 -1.49 1.23
N VAL A 107 -11.23 -2.38 2.14
CA VAL A 107 -11.13 -3.85 1.96
C VAL A 107 -11.65 -4.27 0.60
N SER A 108 -12.78 -3.70 0.16
CA SER A 108 -13.40 -4.05 -1.12
C SER A 108 -12.50 -3.67 -2.30
N LYS A 109 -12.02 -2.42 -2.32
CA LYS A 109 -11.20 -1.88 -3.41
C LYS A 109 -9.84 -2.59 -3.51
N VAL A 110 -9.25 -2.94 -2.37
CA VAL A 110 -8.01 -3.71 -2.30
C VAL A 110 -8.22 -5.13 -2.86
N LEU A 111 -9.29 -5.82 -2.46
CA LEU A 111 -9.60 -7.16 -2.97
C LEU A 111 -9.94 -7.15 -4.46
N ASP A 112 -10.67 -6.15 -4.94
CA ASP A 112 -10.98 -5.98 -6.36
C ASP A 112 -9.70 -5.78 -7.19
N SER A 113 -8.71 -5.07 -6.64
CA SER A 113 -7.38 -4.93 -7.24
C SER A 113 -6.64 -6.26 -7.34
N VAL A 114 -6.67 -7.08 -6.28
CA VAL A 114 -6.08 -8.43 -6.29
C VAL A 114 -6.76 -9.32 -7.32
N GLN A 115 -8.10 -9.29 -7.41
CA GLN A 115 -8.86 -10.07 -8.37
C GLN A 115 -8.60 -9.64 -9.83
N ARG A 116 -8.40 -8.34 -10.06
CA ARG A 116 -8.14 -7.75 -11.38
C ARG A 116 -6.76 -8.12 -11.91
N PHE A 117 -5.72 -7.97 -11.09
CA PHE A 117 -4.34 -8.14 -11.54
C PHE A 117 -3.77 -9.52 -11.29
N GLN A 118 -4.12 -10.17 -10.18
CA GLN A 118 -3.64 -11.52 -9.81
C GLN A 118 -2.11 -11.68 -9.83
N GLU A 119 -1.37 -10.59 -9.64
CA GLU A 119 0.08 -10.56 -9.66
C GLU A 119 0.68 -10.73 -8.25
N PRO A 120 1.84 -11.38 -8.09
CA PRO A 120 2.47 -11.60 -6.77
C PRO A 120 2.74 -10.31 -6.01
N GLY A 121 3.20 -9.26 -6.69
CA GLY A 121 3.48 -7.96 -6.07
C GLY A 121 2.22 -7.31 -5.48
N VAL A 122 1.14 -7.29 -6.26
CA VAL A 122 -0.17 -6.78 -5.81
C VAL A 122 -0.70 -7.62 -4.66
N LEU A 123 -0.61 -8.94 -4.75
CA LEU A 123 -1.06 -9.84 -3.68
C LEU A 123 -0.32 -9.57 -2.36
N TYR A 124 1.01 -9.51 -2.40
CA TYR A 124 1.81 -9.27 -1.20
C TYR A 124 1.42 -7.95 -0.53
N GLN A 125 1.40 -6.84 -1.28
CA GLN A 125 1.07 -5.53 -0.72
C GLN A 125 -0.36 -5.44 -0.22
N ALA A 126 -1.32 -6.06 -0.93
CA ALA A 126 -2.71 -6.09 -0.52
C ALA A 126 -2.90 -6.82 0.81
N VAL A 127 -2.34 -8.02 0.95
CA VAL A 127 -2.43 -8.82 2.18
C VAL A 127 -1.75 -8.08 3.34
N ALA A 128 -0.60 -7.45 3.10
CA ALA A 128 0.09 -6.62 4.08
C ALA A 128 -0.74 -5.41 4.54
N LEU A 129 -1.34 -4.67 3.61
CA LEU A 129 -2.23 -3.55 3.94
C LEU A 129 -3.45 -4.01 4.74
N LEU A 130 -4.12 -5.08 4.30
CA LEU A 130 -5.29 -5.63 4.99
C LEU A 130 -4.97 -6.08 6.42
N HIS A 131 -3.80 -6.66 6.65
CA HIS A 131 -3.32 -7.01 7.98
C HIS A 131 -3.06 -5.77 8.84
N ARG A 132 -2.39 -4.75 8.30
CA ARG A 132 -2.21 -3.47 9.01
C ARG A 132 -3.54 -2.80 9.36
N MET A 133 -4.53 -2.88 8.48
CA MET A 133 -5.88 -2.36 8.76
C MET A 133 -6.58 -3.14 9.88
N GLU A 134 -6.43 -4.47 9.91
CA GLU A 134 -6.98 -5.33 10.99
C GLU A 134 -6.34 -5.06 12.35
N MET A 135 -5.04 -4.74 12.36
CA MET A 135 -4.33 -4.31 13.56
C MET A 135 -4.78 -2.95 14.09
N VAL A 136 -5.31 -2.07 13.22
CA VAL A 136 -5.93 -0.80 13.64
C VAL A 136 -7.34 -1.04 14.16
N ASP A 137 -8.15 -1.81 13.43
CA ASP A 137 -9.51 -2.15 13.86
C ASP A 137 -9.91 -3.58 13.45
N SER A 138 -10.26 -4.39 14.46
CA SER A 138 -10.61 -5.81 14.28
C SER A 138 -11.85 -6.08 13.42
N SER A 139 -12.71 -5.08 13.19
CA SER A 139 -13.90 -5.22 12.33
C SER A 139 -13.54 -5.50 10.86
N VAL A 140 -12.33 -5.14 10.44
CA VAL A 140 -11.77 -5.47 9.11
C VAL A 140 -11.83 -6.97 8.85
N ARG A 141 -11.56 -7.81 9.86
CA ARG A 141 -11.62 -9.26 9.73
C ARG A 141 -13.03 -9.77 9.43
N ALA A 142 -14.06 -9.16 10.03
CA ALA A 142 -15.45 -9.47 9.70
C ALA A 142 -15.77 -9.04 8.26
N CYS A 143 -15.31 -7.87 7.84
CA CYS A 143 -15.48 -7.39 6.46
C CYS A 143 -14.80 -8.31 5.45
N LEU A 144 -13.60 -8.84 5.73
CA LEU A 144 -12.94 -9.83 4.87
C LEU A 144 -13.76 -11.12 4.71
N ARG A 145 -14.34 -11.64 5.81
CA ARG A 145 -15.10 -12.90 5.81
C ARG A 145 -16.46 -12.84 5.13
N THR A 146 -17.06 -11.65 5.03
CA THR A 146 -18.35 -11.46 4.34
C THR A 146 -18.19 -11.42 2.82
N ARG A 147 -16.96 -11.29 2.31
CA ARG A 147 -16.68 -11.21 0.89
C ARG A 147 -16.54 -12.60 0.28
N ARG A 148 -16.87 -12.69 -1.02
CA ARG A 148 -16.59 -13.89 -1.80
C ARG A 148 -15.07 -14.05 -1.89
N ARG A 149 -14.59 -15.25 -1.59
CA ARG A 149 -13.17 -15.56 -1.72
C ARG A 149 -12.71 -15.42 -3.17
N ILE A 150 -11.59 -14.72 -3.35
CA ILE A 150 -10.87 -14.61 -4.62
C ILE A 150 -10.22 -15.96 -4.92
N THR A 151 -10.23 -16.42 -6.17
CA THR A 151 -9.44 -17.59 -6.57
C THR A 151 -8.22 -17.13 -7.34
N LEU A 152 -7.03 -17.53 -6.87
CA LEU A 152 -5.76 -17.24 -7.52
C LEU A 152 -5.03 -18.54 -7.87
N ASP A 153 -4.17 -18.47 -8.88
CA ASP A 153 -3.26 -19.57 -9.23
C ASP A 153 -2.23 -19.79 -8.12
N GLU A 154 -1.94 -21.04 -7.79
CA GLU A 154 -0.96 -21.44 -6.78
C GLU A 154 0.46 -20.94 -7.09
N ASN A 155 0.80 -20.72 -8.37
CA ASN A 155 2.06 -20.11 -8.78
C ASN A 155 2.23 -18.69 -8.21
N VAL A 156 1.14 -17.91 -8.11
CA VAL A 156 1.17 -16.57 -7.50
C VAL A 156 1.60 -16.67 -6.03
N LEU A 157 1.04 -17.64 -5.29
CA LEU A 157 1.42 -17.90 -3.90
C LEU A 157 2.88 -18.32 -3.78
N ARG A 158 3.35 -19.18 -4.69
CA ARG A 158 4.76 -19.64 -4.72
C ARG A 158 5.71 -18.47 -4.95
N GLU A 159 5.39 -17.56 -5.85
CA GLU A 159 6.22 -16.38 -6.13
C GLU A 159 6.24 -15.38 -4.97
N VAL A 160 5.09 -15.14 -4.33
CA VAL A 160 5.04 -14.34 -3.09
C VAL A 160 5.87 -14.98 -1.99
N SER A 161 5.76 -16.30 -1.82
CA SER A 161 6.53 -17.05 -0.82
C SER A 161 8.04 -16.89 -1.03
N ASN A 162 8.52 -17.03 -2.27
CA ASN A 162 9.92 -16.84 -2.61
C ASN A 162 10.38 -15.41 -2.32
N ARG A 163 9.54 -14.40 -2.60
CA ARG A 163 9.83 -13.00 -2.30
C ARG A 163 9.97 -12.76 -0.81
N MET A 164 9.08 -13.33 0.01
CA MET A 164 9.14 -13.23 1.47
C MET A 164 10.40 -13.89 2.05
N GLU A 165 10.77 -15.07 1.56
CA GLU A 165 11.98 -15.76 2.01
C GLU A 165 13.25 -14.97 1.67
N ASN A 166 13.26 -14.27 0.54
CA ASN A 166 14.36 -13.36 0.20
C ASN A 166 14.37 -12.13 1.10
N LEU A 167 13.22 -11.52 1.36
CA LEU A 167 13.11 -10.38 2.29
C LEU A 167 13.59 -10.75 3.69
N ALA A 168 13.19 -11.90 4.22
CA ALA A 168 13.63 -12.38 5.54
C ALA A 168 15.16 -12.53 5.62
N LYS A 169 15.80 -13.06 4.56
CA LYS A 169 17.28 -13.14 4.49
C LYS A 169 17.92 -11.76 4.49
N TYR A 170 17.40 -10.82 3.69
CA TYR A 170 17.90 -9.45 3.67
C TYR A 170 17.72 -8.75 5.01
N GLU A 171 16.58 -8.95 5.67
CA GLU A 171 16.30 -8.46 7.02
C GLU A 171 17.32 -9.03 8.02
N GLU A 172 17.52 -10.35 8.08
CA GLU A 172 18.52 -10.98 8.94
C GLU A 172 19.94 -10.44 8.72
N ASP A 173 20.31 -10.15 7.46
CA ASP A 173 21.60 -9.58 7.09
C ASP A 173 21.75 -8.08 7.47
N PHE A 174 20.67 -7.29 7.40
CA PHE A 174 20.67 -5.84 7.68
C PHE A 174 20.35 -5.47 9.14
N HIS A 175 19.67 -6.34 9.90
CA HIS A 175 19.14 -6.06 11.23
C HIS A 175 20.17 -5.88 12.35
N LYS A 176 21.47 -5.74 12.04
CA LYS A 176 22.39 -5.19 13.03
C LYS A 176 22.11 -3.71 13.34
N ASN A 177 21.44 -2.92 12.48
CA ASN A 177 21.23 -1.47 12.70
C ASN A 177 19.98 -0.79 12.05
N SER A 178 18.92 -1.50 11.61
CA SER A 178 17.74 -0.83 10.99
C SER A 178 16.38 -1.25 11.57
N ASP A 179 15.47 -0.29 11.71
CA ASP A 179 14.09 -0.43 12.22
C ASP A 179 13.05 -0.93 11.19
N VAL A 180 13.48 -1.32 9.98
CA VAL A 180 12.58 -1.82 8.92
C VAL A 180 12.08 -3.22 9.29
N ARG A 181 10.79 -3.39 9.62
CA ARG A 181 10.22 -4.71 9.93
C ARG A 181 9.17 -5.12 8.90
N ALA A 182 9.20 -6.37 8.45
CA ALA A 182 8.13 -6.98 7.69
C ALA A 182 6.79 -6.93 8.44
N ASP A 183 5.69 -6.72 7.69
CA ASP A 183 4.33 -6.70 8.23
C ASP A 183 3.89 -8.05 8.84
N PHE A 184 4.56 -9.13 8.44
CA PHE A 184 4.34 -10.47 8.97
C PHE A 184 5.63 -11.03 9.56
N ALA A 185 5.52 -11.61 10.76
CA ALA A 185 6.65 -12.25 11.44
C ALA A 185 7.12 -13.56 10.77
N SER A 186 6.32 -14.13 9.86
CA SER A 186 6.67 -15.33 9.10
C SER A 186 5.77 -15.49 7.88
N LYS A 187 6.26 -16.26 6.90
CA LYS A 187 5.48 -16.73 5.74
C LYS A 187 4.19 -17.45 6.15
N ASP A 188 4.24 -18.31 7.16
CA ASP A 188 3.06 -19.09 7.56
C ASP A 188 1.91 -18.21 8.04
N LYS A 189 2.20 -17.15 8.81
CA LYS A 189 1.18 -16.17 9.24
C LYS A 189 0.58 -15.40 8.07
N PHE A 190 1.39 -15.05 7.07
CA PHE A 190 0.89 -14.42 5.85
C PHE A 190 -0.09 -15.35 5.13
N ILE A 191 0.28 -16.61 4.95
CA ILE A 191 -0.55 -17.60 4.25
C ILE A 191 -1.84 -17.88 5.03
N GLU A 192 -1.76 -18.02 6.36
CA GLU A 192 -2.93 -18.21 7.22
C GLU A 192 -3.92 -17.05 7.07
N PHE A 193 -3.44 -15.81 7.14
CA PHE A 193 -4.28 -14.63 6.98
C PHE A 193 -4.86 -14.53 5.57
N ALA A 194 -4.04 -14.71 4.53
CA ALA A 194 -4.50 -14.68 3.13
C ALA A 194 -5.57 -15.74 2.84
N ASN A 195 -5.48 -16.92 3.44
CA ASN A 195 -6.43 -18.01 3.26
C ASN A 195 -7.84 -17.70 3.77
N GLU A 196 -8.03 -16.67 4.60
CA GLU A 196 -9.38 -16.24 5.02
C GLU A 196 -10.20 -15.68 3.85
N PHE A 197 -9.55 -15.09 2.84
CA PHE A 197 -10.22 -14.38 1.74
C PHE A 197 -9.72 -14.77 0.34
N ILE A 198 -8.65 -15.56 0.24
CA ILE A 198 -8.13 -16.09 -1.03
C ILE A 198 -8.15 -17.61 -1.02
N ASN A 199 -8.49 -18.21 -2.15
CA ASN A 199 -8.37 -19.63 -2.42
C ASN A 199 -7.31 -19.85 -3.50
N PHE A 200 -6.20 -20.48 -3.15
CA PHE A 200 -5.15 -20.83 -4.10
C PHE A 200 -5.46 -22.18 -4.73
N LYS A 201 -5.50 -22.24 -6.06
CA LYS A 201 -5.75 -23.47 -6.81
C LYS A 201 -4.65 -23.74 -7.81
N ASN A 202 -4.35 -25.02 -7.97
CA ASN A 202 -3.51 -25.48 -9.06
C ASN A 202 -4.33 -25.48 -10.35
N THR A 203 -4.04 -24.53 -11.23
CA THR A 203 -4.62 -24.44 -12.58
C THR A 203 -3.62 -25.09 -13.53
N LEU A 204 -3.85 -26.37 -13.83
CA LEU A 204 -3.12 -27.14 -14.84
C LEU A 204 -3.49 -26.70 -16.26
#